data_AF-A0A0N0DDR0-F1
#
_entry.id   AF-A0A0N0DDR0-F1
#
_cell.length_a   1.000
_cell.length_b   1.000
_cell.length_c   1.000
_cell.angle_alpha   90.00
_cell.angle_beta   90.00
_cell.angle_gamma   90.00
#
_symmetry.space_group_name_H-M   'P 1'
#
loop_
_entity.id
_entity.type
_entity.pdbx_description
1 polymer ?
#
loop_
_entity_poly.entity_id
_entity_poly.type
_entity_poly.pdbx_seq_one_letter_code
_entity_poly.pdbx_strand_id
1 'polypeptide(L)'
;MSLKRRLGFSSTRSFILTSIFTGFLFLFSTLQLPYIDIDRVFCAEDPWAVPGECYLFKRPGLMRNSLVVHLATFLPAGALVCFQFIPALQRPKYTSFHRVNGYLVLSLSAIGTATALIISEEAMGGPIMNRIGTSVLATAIGAALLKAMIAIKRGKVQEHRAWMLRGWFYATSIITMRIILISLAHMIGTPPRAMTLMYPSCEAYFSGENLAQQTLVTTNWDLNDLPGLAAALRIGYSIGGWAAFAIHSVSIEIYIRRTSPQYKSKAL
;
A
#
# COMPACT_ATOMS: atom_id res chain seq x y z
N MET A 1 -33.31 -9.58 14.09
CA MET A 1 -32.59 -9.99 12.86
C MET A 1 -31.11 -9.71 13.03
N SER A 2 -30.22 -10.70 12.90
CA SER A 2 -28.79 -10.53 13.17
C SER A 2 -28.08 -9.62 12.15
N LEU A 3 -27.03 -8.92 12.59
CA LEU A 3 -26.23 -8.00 11.76
C LEU A 3 -25.70 -8.68 10.48
N LYS A 4 -25.21 -9.91 10.61
CA LYS A 4 -24.80 -10.79 9.48
C LYS A 4 -25.85 -10.84 8.37
N ARG A 5 -27.12 -11.08 8.73
CA ARG A 5 -28.23 -11.24 7.78
C ARG A 5 -28.64 -9.90 7.15
N ARG A 6 -28.59 -8.80 7.92
CA ARG A 6 -28.83 -7.44 7.42
C ARG A 6 -27.80 -7.04 6.36
N LEU A 7 -26.52 -7.37 6.59
CA LEU A 7 -25.42 -7.11 5.67
C LEU A 7 -25.34 -8.10 4.49
N GLY A 8 -26.21 -9.11 4.45
CA GLY A 8 -26.36 -10.01 3.30
C GLY A 8 -25.37 -11.17 3.22
N PHE A 9 -24.65 -11.47 4.31
CA PHE A 9 -23.74 -12.61 4.34
C PHE A 9 -24.48 -13.93 4.60
N SER A 10 -24.18 -14.97 3.82
CA SER A 10 -24.72 -16.32 4.00
C SER A 10 -23.95 -17.14 5.04
N SER A 11 -22.62 -16.95 5.13
CA SER A 11 -21.73 -17.69 6.05
C SER A 11 -21.15 -16.79 7.13
N THR A 12 -21.10 -17.28 8.37
CA THR A 12 -20.43 -16.61 9.49
C THR A 12 -18.93 -16.43 9.23
N ARG A 13 -18.28 -17.41 8.60
CA ARG A 13 -16.86 -17.31 8.24
C ARG A 13 -16.59 -16.16 7.27
N SER A 14 -17.41 -16.02 6.22
CA SER A 14 -17.28 -14.92 5.26
C SER A 14 -17.54 -13.57 5.91
N PHE A 15 -18.53 -13.49 6.81
CA PHE A 15 -18.81 -12.28 7.57
C PHE A 15 -17.62 -11.84 8.44
N ILE A 16 -17.04 -12.76 9.21
CA ILE A 16 -15.89 -12.47 10.08
C ILE A 16 -14.68 -12.05 9.24
N LEU A 17 -14.33 -12.83 8.21
CA LEU A 17 -13.18 -12.52 7.35
C LEU A 17 -13.34 -11.15 6.68
N THR A 18 -14.51 -10.88 6.05
CA THR A 18 -14.74 -9.58 5.43
C THR A 18 -14.65 -8.46 6.46
N SER A 19 -15.26 -8.62 7.65
CA SER A 19 -15.22 -7.60 8.70
C SER A 19 -13.80 -7.28 9.17
N ILE A 20 -12.95 -8.30 9.34
CA ILE A 20 -11.55 -8.13 9.69
C ILE A 20 -10.81 -7.37 8.58
N PHE A 21 -10.86 -7.88 7.34
CA PHE A 21 -10.10 -7.28 6.24
C PHE A 21 -10.57 -5.86 5.90
N THR A 22 -11.88 -5.65 5.75
CA THR A 22 -12.42 -4.31 5.45
C THR A 22 -12.32 -3.38 6.64
N GLY A 23 -12.41 -3.90 7.87
CA GLY A 23 -12.23 -3.11 9.09
C GLY A 23 -10.81 -2.58 9.22
N PHE A 24 -9.80 -3.45 9.07
CA PHE A 24 -8.40 -3.05 9.08
C PHE A 24 -8.06 -2.09 7.93
N LEU A 25 -8.55 -2.36 6.71
CA LEU A 25 -8.31 -1.46 5.57
C LEU A 25 -8.97 -0.09 5.78
N PHE A 26 -10.21 -0.05 6.26
CA PHE A 26 -10.92 1.20 6.53
C PHE A 26 -10.21 2.01 7.62
N LEU A 27 -9.85 1.34 8.73
CA LEU A 27 -9.13 1.97 9.83
C LEU A 27 -7.78 2.50 9.37
N PHE A 28 -6.98 1.69 8.68
CA PHE A 28 -5.71 2.13 8.11
C PHE A 28 -5.92 3.36 7.22
N SER A 29 -6.83 3.27 6.25
CA SER A 29 -7.03 4.34 5.26
C SER A 29 -7.45 5.67 5.91
N THR A 30 -8.29 5.62 6.94
CA THR A 30 -8.77 6.80 7.66
C THR A 30 -7.71 7.38 8.59
N LEU A 31 -6.96 6.55 9.31
CA LEU A 31 -5.90 7.01 10.21
C LEU A 31 -4.73 7.67 9.46
N GLN A 32 -4.51 7.34 8.18
CA GLN A 32 -3.46 7.97 7.38
C GLN A 32 -3.89 9.29 6.71
N LEU A 33 -5.17 9.67 6.72
CA LEU A 33 -5.64 10.89 6.06
C LEU A 33 -4.90 12.18 6.49
N PRO A 34 -4.54 12.37 7.77
CA PRO A 34 -3.77 13.54 8.19
C PRO A 34 -2.43 13.71 7.46
N TYR A 35 -1.81 12.63 6.97
CA TYR A 35 -0.54 12.69 6.24
C TYR A 35 -0.64 13.34 4.85
N ILE A 36 -1.85 13.65 4.36
CA ILE A 36 -2.02 14.47 3.15
C ILE A 36 -1.46 15.88 3.39
N ASP A 37 -1.54 16.39 4.63
CA ASP A 37 -0.89 17.65 5.01
C ASP A 37 0.62 17.42 5.20
N ILE A 38 1.37 17.73 4.14
CA ILE A 38 2.81 17.51 4.09
C ILE A 38 3.54 18.37 5.11
N ASP A 39 3.16 19.64 5.26
CA ASP A 39 3.95 20.59 6.05
C ASP A 39 3.66 20.48 7.55
N ARG A 40 2.40 20.25 7.92
CA ARG A 40 1.98 20.28 9.34
C ARG A 40 1.95 18.91 10.00
N VAL A 41 1.91 17.82 9.22
CA VAL A 41 1.79 16.46 9.77
C VAL A 41 2.90 15.55 9.25
N PHE A 42 2.96 15.27 7.94
CA PHE A 42 3.91 14.28 7.42
C PHE A 42 5.37 14.69 7.67
N CYS A 43 5.67 15.96 7.40
CA CYS A 43 6.97 16.58 7.58
C CYS A 43 6.93 17.75 8.57
N ALA A 44 6.19 17.57 9.68
CA ALA A 44 6.20 18.48 10.82
C ALA A 44 7.61 18.63 11.44
N GLU A 45 7.74 19.44 12.49
CA GLU A 45 9.00 19.56 13.25
C GLU A 45 9.47 18.20 13.79
N ASP A 46 8.52 17.42 14.32
CA ASP A 46 8.67 15.99 14.62
C ASP A 46 8.01 15.17 13.49
N PRO A 47 8.74 14.81 12.42
CA PRO A 47 8.15 14.23 11.22
C PRO A 47 7.73 12.78 11.43
N TRP A 48 6.61 12.40 10.80
CA TRP A 48 6.19 11.00 10.65
C TRP A 48 6.84 10.31 9.46
N ALA A 49 7.51 11.07 8.59
CA ALA A 49 8.27 10.56 7.47
C ALA A 49 9.54 9.81 7.93
N VAL A 50 10.00 8.87 7.12
CA VAL A 50 11.32 8.27 7.31
C VAL A 50 12.39 9.35 7.23
N PRO A 51 13.43 9.34 8.08
CA PRO A 51 14.44 10.38 8.07
C PRO A 51 15.05 10.56 6.67
N GLY A 52 15.17 11.82 6.25
CA GLY A 52 15.63 12.22 4.92
C GLY A 52 14.54 12.44 3.87
N GLU A 53 13.37 11.82 3.97
CA GLU A 53 12.31 11.96 2.94
C GLU A 53 11.78 13.40 2.84
N CYS A 54 11.73 14.13 3.95
CA CYS A 54 11.25 15.50 3.97
C CYS A 54 12.14 16.48 3.21
N TYR A 55 13.41 16.14 2.97
CA TYR A 55 14.27 16.91 2.08
C TYR A 55 13.69 16.99 0.65
N LEU A 56 13.07 15.90 0.20
CA LEU A 56 12.48 15.78 -1.13
C LEU A 56 11.04 16.31 -1.16
N PHE A 57 10.21 15.89 -0.20
CA PHE A 57 8.78 16.18 -0.26
C PHE A 57 8.36 17.56 0.27
N LYS A 58 9.20 18.27 1.04
CA LYS A 58 8.88 19.66 1.41
C LYS A 58 8.97 20.62 0.22
N ARG A 59 9.83 20.31 -0.76
CA ARG A 59 10.08 21.21 -1.89
C ARG A 59 8.90 21.23 -2.87
N PRO A 60 8.51 22.40 -3.42
CA PRO A 60 7.54 22.44 -4.49
C PRO A 60 8.09 21.71 -5.72
N GLY A 61 7.25 20.92 -6.37
CA GLY A 61 7.66 20.16 -7.55
C GLY A 61 6.88 18.88 -7.73
N LEU A 62 7.31 18.10 -8.73
CA LEU A 62 6.63 16.86 -9.13
C LEU A 62 6.52 15.87 -7.98
N MET A 63 7.60 15.62 -7.23
CA MET A 63 7.61 14.62 -6.15
C MET A 63 6.60 14.93 -5.05
N ARG A 64 6.56 16.18 -4.57
CA ARG A 64 5.58 16.63 -3.58
C ARG A 64 4.16 16.50 -4.10
N ASN A 65 3.90 16.99 -5.32
CA ASN A 65 2.57 16.95 -5.92
C ASN A 65 2.10 15.51 -6.13
N SER A 66 2.99 14.63 -6.61
CA SER A 66 2.70 13.21 -6.76
C SER A 66 2.39 12.56 -5.42
N LEU A 67 3.16 12.83 -4.35
CA LEU A 67 2.88 12.31 -3.01
C LEU A 67 1.50 12.74 -2.49
N VAL A 68 1.17 14.03 -2.60
CA VAL A 68 -0.13 14.56 -2.19
C VAL A 68 -1.25 13.88 -2.97
N VAL A 69 -1.14 13.81 -4.30
CA VAL A 69 -2.15 13.17 -5.16
C VAL A 69 -2.26 11.68 -4.85
N HIS A 70 -1.16 10.99 -4.62
CA HIS A 70 -1.15 9.57 -4.26
C HIS A 70 -1.95 9.34 -2.96
N LEU A 71 -1.65 10.10 -1.90
CA LEU A 71 -2.36 9.98 -0.62
C LEU A 71 -3.84 10.39 -0.74
N ALA A 72 -4.11 11.51 -1.40
CA ALA A 72 -5.47 12.04 -1.59
C ALA A 72 -6.34 11.16 -2.48
N THR A 73 -5.77 10.20 -3.21
CA THR A 73 -6.53 9.27 -4.05
C THR A 73 -6.61 7.88 -3.43
N PHE A 74 -5.49 7.29 -3.00
CA PHE A 74 -5.48 5.92 -2.47
C PHE A 74 -6.13 5.80 -1.08
N LEU A 75 -5.99 6.80 -0.21
CA LEU A 75 -6.61 6.74 1.12
C LEU A 75 -8.14 6.78 1.04
N PRO A 76 -8.77 7.70 0.29
CA PRO A 76 -10.22 7.63 0.08
C PRO A 76 -10.64 6.36 -0.67
N ALA A 77 -9.90 5.90 -1.68
CA ALA A 77 -10.21 4.66 -2.38
C ALA A 77 -10.23 3.45 -1.43
N GLY A 78 -9.24 3.36 -0.53
CA GLY A 78 -9.13 2.31 0.49
C GLY A 78 -10.28 2.32 1.50
N ALA A 79 -10.76 3.50 1.90
CA ALA A 79 -11.95 3.59 2.74
C ALA A 79 -13.23 3.22 1.98
N LEU A 80 -13.39 3.72 0.75
CA LEU A 80 -14.60 3.56 -0.06
C LEU A 80 -14.79 2.15 -0.62
N VAL A 81 -13.70 1.42 -0.90
CA VAL A 81 -13.79 0.03 -1.38
C VAL A 81 -14.38 -0.90 -0.32
N CYS A 82 -14.27 -0.59 0.97
CA CYS A 82 -14.85 -1.43 2.03
C CYS A 82 -16.35 -1.62 1.84
N PHE A 83 -17.07 -0.61 1.32
CA PHE A 83 -18.49 -0.71 0.99
C PHE A 83 -18.75 -1.61 -0.24
N GLN A 84 -17.80 -1.73 -1.17
CA GLN A 84 -17.92 -2.60 -2.35
C GLN A 84 -18.05 -4.08 -1.97
N PHE A 85 -17.44 -4.48 -0.85
CA PHE A 85 -17.44 -5.85 -0.38
C PHE A 85 -18.61 -6.22 0.55
N ILE A 86 -19.54 -5.29 0.83
CA ILE A 86 -20.75 -5.55 1.61
C ILE A 86 -21.83 -6.15 0.68
N PRO A 87 -22.24 -7.43 0.86
CA PRO A 87 -23.18 -8.09 -0.05
C PRO A 87 -24.55 -7.42 -0.14
N ALA A 88 -25.03 -6.81 0.95
CA ALA A 88 -26.30 -6.08 0.94
C ALA A 88 -26.31 -4.91 -0.06
N LEU A 89 -25.17 -4.24 -0.27
CA LEU A 89 -25.04 -3.10 -1.19
C LEU A 89 -24.97 -3.52 -2.66
N GLN A 90 -24.81 -4.82 -2.93
CA GLN A 90 -24.79 -5.38 -4.29
C GLN A 90 -26.20 -5.76 -4.79
N ARG A 91 -27.22 -5.70 -3.93
CA ARG A 91 -28.63 -6.02 -4.28
C ARG A 91 -29.23 -4.99 -5.24
N PRO A 92 -30.24 -5.35 -6.07
CA PRO A 92 -30.83 -4.45 -7.08
C PRO A 92 -31.19 -3.05 -6.56
N LYS A 93 -31.74 -2.96 -5.34
CA LYS A 93 -32.09 -1.70 -4.68
C LYS A 93 -30.89 -0.74 -4.49
N TYR A 94 -29.70 -1.26 -4.26
CA TYR A 94 -28.49 -0.49 -3.97
C TYR A 94 -27.42 -0.59 -5.07
N THR A 95 -27.72 -1.27 -6.18
CA THR A 95 -26.76 -1.49 -7.27
C THR A 95 -26.28 -0.17 -7.89
N SER A 96 -27.12 0.87 -7.94
CA SER A 96 -26.67 2.20 -8.41
C SER A 96 -25.55 2.76 -7.54
N PHE A 97 -25.71 2.71 -6.21
CA PHE A 97 -24.67 3.12 -5.26
C PHE A 97 -23.38 2.31 -5.45
N HIS A 98 -23.48 0.98 -5.56
CA HIS A 98 -22.33 0.11 -5.80
C HIS A 98 -21.56 0.52 -7.06
N ARG A 99 -22.28 0.80 -8.17
CA ARG A 99 -21.66 1.22 -9.44
C ARG A 99 -20.97 2.56 -9.34
N VAL A 100 -21.64 3.60 -8.83
CA VAL A 100 -21.07 4.95 -8.72
C VAL A 100 -19.84 4.94 -7.81
N ASN A 101 -19.96 4.33 -6.62
CA ASN A 101 -18.83 4.17 -5.71
C ASN A 101 -17.72 3.32 -6.36
N GLY A 102 -18.07 2.31 -7.16
CA GLY A 102 -17.10 1.45 -7.84
C GLY A 102 -16.27 2.21 -8.88
N TYR A 103 -16.91 3.04 -9.71
CA TYR A 103 -16.21 3.90 -10.67
C TYR A 103 -15.31 4.92 -9.97
N LEU A 104 -15.79 5.54 -8.89
CA LEU A 104 -14.99 6.46 -8.10
C LEU A 104 -13.74 5.77 -7.54
N VAL A 105 -13.90 4.61 -6.89
CA VAL A 105 -12.79 3.81 -6.36
C VAL A 105 -11.79 3.44 -7.46
N LEU A 106 -12.25 2.99 -8.63
CA LEU A 106 -11.38 2.63 -9.74
C LEU A 106 -10.58 3.83 -10.29
N SER A 107 -11.23 4.97 -10.47
CA SER A 107 -10.56 6.19 -10.95
C SER A 107 -9.51 6.68 -9.95
N LEU A 108 -9.85 6.72 -8.66
CA LEU A 108 -8.90 7.08 -7.61
C LEU A 108 -7.72 6.10 -7.56
N SER A 109 -7.96 4.79 -7.61
CA SER A 109 -6.90 3.78 -7.65
C SER A 109 -5.99 3.93 -8.88
N ALA A 110 -6.53 4.28 -10.05
CA ALA A 110 -5.73 4.49 -11.25
C ALA A 110 -4.79 5.70 -11.11
N ILE A 111 -5.33 6.85 -10.67
CA ILE A 111 -4.54 8.08 -10.45
C ILE A 111 -3.49 7.86 -9.36
N GLY A 112 -3.89 7.23 -8.26
CA GLY A 112 -2.99 6.90 -7.17
C GLY A 112 -1.88 5.93 -7.59
N THR A 113 -2.17 4.97 -8.48
CA THR A 113 -1.16 4.02 -8.96
C THR A 113 -0.16 4.70 -9.88
N ALA A 114 -0.64 5.57 -10.77
CA ALA A 114 0.23 6.34 -11.66
C ALA A 114 1.19 7.26 -10.86
N THR A 115 0.66 7.95 -9.85
CA THR A 115 1.49 8.81 -8.99
C THR A 115 2.43 8.02 -8.08
N ALA A 116 2.07 6.80 -7.66
CA ALA A 116 2.98 5.91 -6.93
C ALA A 116 4.23 5.55 -7.74
N LEU A 117 4.07 5.31 -9.05
CA LEU A 117 5.20 5.03 -9.94
C LEU A 117 6.18 6.20 -10.03
N ILE A 118 5.66 7.43 -10.09
CA ILE A 118 6.48 8.66 -10.09
C ILE A 118 7.26 8.78 -8.77
N ILE A 119 6.58 8.62 -7.63
CA ILE A 119 7.20 8.75 -6.30
C ILE A 119 8.24 7.64 -6.06
N SER A 120 8.08 6.46 -6.69
CA SER A 120 8.95 5.30 -6.46
C SER A 120 10.42 5.53 -6.81
N GLU A 121 10.71 6.54 -7.64
CA GLU A 121 12.07 6.92 -8.00
C GLU A 121 12.87 7.37 -6.78
N GLU A 122 12.21 8.00 -5.81
CA GLU A 122 12.86 8.67 -4.68
C GLU A 122 12.42 8.12 -3.32
N ALA A 123 11.23 7.51 -3.26
CA ALA A 123 10.68 6.97 -2.02
C ALA A 123 11.62 5.96 -1.36
N MET A 124 11.85 6.15 -0.06
CA MET A 124 12.76 5.32 0.73
C MET A 124 14.18 5.32 0.12
N GLY A 125 14.63 6.47 -0.39
CA GLY A 125 15.92 6.63 -1.06
C GLY A 125 16.02 6.01 -2.46
N GLY A 126 14.90 5.54 -3.03
CA GLY A 126 14.84 5.19 -4.45
C GLY A 126 15.66 4.00 -4.96
N PRO A 127 16.08 2.98 -4.16
CA PRO A 127 16.88 1.88 -4.69
C PRO A 127 16.10 1.12 -5.76
N ILE A 128 16.82 0.59 -6.75
CA ILE A 128 16.23 -0.09 -7.91
C ILE A 128 15.26 -1.22 -7.52
N MET A 129 15.52 -1.91 -6.41
CA MET A 129 14.62 -2.95 -5.89
C MET A 129 13.24 -2.41 -5.48
N ASN A 130 13.17 -1.20 -4.92
CA ASN A 130 11.90 -0.55 -4.55
C ASN A 130 11.13 -0.13 -5.79
N ARG A 131 11.83 0.40 -6.81
CA ARG A 131 11.24 0.78 -8.10
C ARG A 131 10.64 -0.43 -8.82
N ILE A 132 11.39 -1.54 -8.88
CA ILE A 132 10.92 -2.80 -9.47
C ILE A 132 9.72 -3.34 -8.68
N GLY A 133 9.82 -3.41 -7.35
CA GLY A 133 8.72 -3.89 -6.50
C GLY A 133 7.44 -3.06 -6.68
N THR A 134 7.56 -1.73 -6.73
CA THR A 134 6.43 -0.82 -6.97
C THR A 134 5.85 -1.02 -8.36
N SER A 135 6.69 -1.20 -9.39
CA SER A 135 6.26 -1.46 -10.77
C SER A 135 5.52 -2.79 -10.91
N VAL A 136 6.00 -3.84 -10.25
CA VAL A 136 5.32 -5.16 -10.21
C VAL A 136 3.96 -5.04 -9.52
N LEU A 137 3.90 -4.37 -8.37
CA LEU A 137 2.65 -4.17 -7.63
C LEU A 137 1.64 -3.34 -8.45
N ALA A 138 2.08 -2.24 -9.04
CA ALA A 138 1.26 -1.38 -9.91
C ALA A 138 0.71 -2.16 -11.10
N THR A 139 1.54 -2.98 -11.75
CA THR A 139 1.14 -3.83 -12.88
C THR A 139 0.11 -4.86 -12.44
N ALA A 140 0.32 -5.53 -11.29
CA ALA A 140 -0.60 -6.53 -10.76
C ALA A 140 -1.98 -5.92 -10.41
N ILE A 141 -1.98 -4.75 -9.75
CA ILE A 141 -3.21 -4.01 -9.45
C ILE A 141 -3.89 -3.57 -10.74
N GLY A 142 -3.17 -2.91 -11.65
CA GLY A 142 -3.70 -2.42 -12.93
C GLY A 142 -4.30 -3.54 -13.78
N ALA A 143 -3.59 -4.66 -13.92
CA ALA A 143 -4.08 -5.84 -14.63
C ALA A 143 -5.34 -6.41 -13.97
N ALA A 144 -5.39 -6.49 -12.64
CA ALA A 144 -6.56 -6.97 -11.92
C ALA A 144 -7.78 -6.06 -12.12
N LEU A 145 -7.61 -4.74 -11.98
CA LEU A 145 -8.70 -3.77 -12.19
C LEU A 145 -9.18 -3.77 -13.64
N LEU A 146 -8.27 -3.85 -14.61
CA LEU A 146 -8.62 -3.95 -16.03
C LEU A 146 -9.43 -5.23 -16.33
N LYS A 147 -8.96 -6.38 -15.85
CA LYS A 147 -9.67 -7.66 -16.04
C LYS A 147 -11.02 -7.68 -15.33
N ALA A 148 -11.12 -7.06 -14.16
CA ALA A 148 -12.40 -6.88 -13.46
C ALA A 148 -13.39 -6.06 -14.30
N MET A 149 -12.91 -4.99 -14.95
CA MET A 149 -13.74 -4.13 -15.80
C MET A 149 -14.15 -4.80 -17.11
N ILE A 150 -13.24 -5.56 -17.74
CA ILE A 150 -13.57 -6.36 -18.93
C ILE A 150 -14.63 -7.41 -18.57
N ALA A 151 -14.48 -8.09 -17.42
CA ALA A 151 -15.41 -9.12 -16.98
C ALA A 151 -16.82 -8.56 -16.74
N ILE A 152 -16.96 -7.43 -16.04
CA ILE A 152 -18.29 -6.84 -15.76
C ILE A 152 -18.96 -6.32 -17.03
N LYS A 153 -18.20 -5.73 -17.96
CA LYS A 153 -18.72 -5.30 -19.28
C LYS A 153 -19.23 -6.48 -20.12
N ARG A 154 -18.68 -7.68 -19.90
CA ARG A 154 -19.14 -8.94 -20.53
C ARG A 154 -20.23 -9.66 -19.72
N GLY A 155 -20.79 -9.04 -18.68
CA GLY A 155 -21.80 -9.65 -17.81
C GLY A 155 -21.27 -10.75 -16.88
N LYS A 156 -19.95 -10.98 -16.83
CA LYS A 156 -19.33 -12.05 -16.05
C LYS A 156 -19.06 -11.61 -14.60
N VAL A 157 -20.12 -11.54 -13.80
CA VAL A 157 -20.07 -11.02 -12.41
C VAL A 157 -19.11 -11.78 -11.50
N GLN A 158 -19.02 -13.11 -11.63
CA GLN A 158 -18.12 -13.92 -10.79
C GLN A 158 -16.64 -13.66 -11.12
N GLU A 159 -16.30 -13.51 -12.40
CA GLU A 159 -14.95 -13.13 -12.84
C GLU A 159 -14.60 -11.73 -12.36
N HIS A 160 -15.53 -10.77 -12.50
CA HIS A 160 -15.37 -9.41 -11.98
C HIS A 160 -15.04 -9.41 -10.49
N ARG A 161 -15.84 -10.11 -9.68
CA ARG A 161 -15.62 -10.24 -8.23
C ARG A 161 -14.24 -10.82 -7.92
N ALA A 162 -13.84 -11.87 -8.63
CA ALA A 162 -12.56 -12.53 -8.40
C ALA A 162 -11.37 -11.61 -8.72
N TRP A 163 -11.47 -10.80 -9.78
CA TRP A 163 -10.43 -9.83 -10.13
C TRP A 163 -10.41 -8.61 -9.20
N MET A 164 -11.58 -8.12 -8.76
CA MET A 164 -11.64 -7.04 -7.76
C MET A 164 -11.00 -7.45 -6.43
N LEU A 165 -11.23 -8.70 -5.99
CA LEU A 165 -10.59 -9.23 -4.79
C LEU A 165 -9.06 -9.31 -4.96
N ARG A 166 -8.56 -9.78 -6.10
CA ARG A 166 -7.11 -9.81 -6.39
C ARG A 166 -6.50 -8.42 -6.30
N GLY A 167 -7.05 -7.45 -7.03
CA GLY A 167 -6.52 -6.09 -7.06
C GLY A 167 -6.43 -5.46 -5.66
N TRP A 168 -7.47 -5.61 -4.85
CA TRP A 168 -7.48 -5.03 -3.50
C TRP A 168 -6.68 -5.82 -2.47
N PHE A 169 -6.52 -7.14 -2.63
CA PHE A 169 -5.55 -7.89 -1.82
C PHE A 169 -4.11 -7.52 -2.16
N TYR A 170 -3.80 -7.28 -3.43
CA TYR A 170 -2.49 -6.76 -3.81
C TYR A 170 -2.26 -5.38 -3.20
N ALA A 171 -3.23 -4.46 -3.31
CA ALA A 171 -3.12 -3.12 -2.72
C ALA A 171 -2.93 -3.14 -1.19
N THR A 172 -3.64 -4.01 -0.47
CA THR A 172 -3.50 -4.10 1.00
C THR A 172 -2.19 -4.72 1.47
N SER A 173 -1.36 -5.26 0.58
CA SER A 173 -0.01 -5.71 0.93
C SER A 173 0.84 -4.60 1.54
N ILE A 174 0.52 -3.33 1.26
CA ILE A 174 1.21 -2.18 1.87
C ILE A 174 1.05 -2.10 3.39
N ILE A 175 -0.07 -2.60 3.92
CA ILE A 175 -0.33 -2.62 5.38
C ILE A 175 0.57 -3.66 6.03
N THR A 176 0.60 -4.87 5.47
CA THR A 176 1.47 -5.96 5.93
C THR A 176 2.95 -5.60 5.75
N MET A 177 3.31 -4.95 4.64
CA MET A 177 4.66 -4.45 4.40
C MET A 177 5.11 -3.52 5.52
N ARG A 178 4.27 -2.58 5.97
CA ARG A 178 4.62 -1.64 7.06
C ARG A 178 4.88 -2.34 8.39
N ILE A 179 4.13 -3.42 8.68
CA ILE A 179 4.37 -4.23 9.89
C ILE A 179 5.74 -4.90 9.79
N ILE A 180 6.04 -5.55 8.65
CA ILE A 180 7.33 -6.21 8.43
C ILE A 180 8.47 -5.20 8.43
N LEU A 181 8.28 -4.02 7.82
CA LEU A 181 9.25 -2.93 7.75
C LEU A 181 9.72 -2.55 9.15
N ILE A 182 8.81 -2.17 10.04
CA ILE A 182 9.15 -1.71 11.40
C ILE A 182 9.82 -2.86 12.18
N SER A 183 9.27 -4.06 12.07
CA SER A 183 9.78 -5.23 12.80
C SER A 183 11.20 -5.59 12.37
N LEU A 184 11.46 -5.61 11.06
CA LEU A 184 12.76 -5.95 10.50
C LEU A 184 13.79 -4.86 10.76
N ALA A 185 13.41 -3.59 10.60
CA ALA A 185 14.28 -2.46 10.89
C ALA A 185 14.72 -2.44 12.35
N HIS A 186 13.83 -2.79 13.29
CA HIS A 186 14.20 -2.96 14.70
C HIS A 186 15.21 -4.10 14.91
N MET A 187 15.01 -5.27 14.28
CA MET A 187 15.91 -6.42 14.42
C MET A 187 17.31 -6.17 13.85
N ILE A 188 17.42 -5.53 12.69
CA ILE A 188 18.72 -5.27 12.03
C ILE A 188 19.40 -3.99 12.55
N GLY A 189 18.60 -3.08 13.12
CA GLY A 189 19.06 -1.85 13.73
C GLY A 189 19.62 -2.04 15.15
N THR A 190 19.56 -3.25 15.71
CA THR A 190 20.20 -3.59 16.98
C THR A 190 21.51 -4.39 16.79
N PRO A 191 22.59 -3.85 16.18
CA PRO A 191 23.87 -4.53 16.16
C PRO A 191 24.64 -4.36 17.49
N PRO A 192 25.46 -5.35 17.90
CA PRO A 192 26.38 -5.21 19.01
C PRO A 192 27.59 -4.35 18.59
N ARG A 193 27.79 -3.25 19.30
CA ARG A 193 28.90 -2.27 19.24
C ARG A 193 28.77 -1.11 18.24
N ALA A 194 28.97 0.06 18.85
CA ALA A 194 28.93 1.40 18.31
C ALA A 194 29.87 1.63 17.12
N MET A 195 29.42 2.44 16.17
CA MET A 195 30.31 3.29 15.40
C MET A 195 29.53 4.54 14.94
N THR A 196 29.61 5.60 15.73
CA THR A 196 29.21 6.95 15.32
C THR A 196 30.37 7.51 14.51
N LEU A 197 30.23 7.55 13.18
CA LEU A 197 31.10 8.38 12.36
C LEU A 197 30.22 9.37 11.60
N MET A 198 30.54 10.67 11.71
CA MET A 198 30.21 11.62 10.65
C MET A 198 30.65 11.00 9.31
N TYR A 199 29.89 11.22 8.24
CA TYR A 199 30.20 10.71 6.90
C TYR A 199 30.98 11.77 6.10
N PRO A 200 32.32 11.92 6.26
CA PRO A 200 33.11 12.89 5.48
C PRO A 200 33.05 12.61 3.98
N SER A 201 32.75 11.37 3.59
CA SER A 201 32.46 10.95 2.21
C SER A 201 31.25 11.67 1.57
N CYS A 202 30.45 12.42 2.33
CA CYS A 202 29.35 13.24 1.81
C CYS A 202 29.75 14.69 1.48
N GLU A 203 31.02 15.10 1.68
CA GLU A 203 31.47 16.48 1.45
C GLU A 203 31.18 16.97 0.02
N ALA A 204 31.48 16.16 -0.99
CA ALA A 204 31.21 16.47 -2.40
C ALA A 204 29.71 16.64 -2.73
N TYR A 205 28.82 16.01 -1.95
CA TYR A 205 27.37 16.24 -2.07
C TYR A 205 26.98 17.60 -1.54
N PHE A 206 27.48 17.96 -0.35
CA PHE A 206 27.16 19.23 0.30
C PHE A 206 27.80 20.44 -0.38
N SER A 207 28.97 20.28 -1.00
CA SER A 207 29.62 21.31 -1.82
C SER A 207 28.93 21.52 -3.17
N GLY A 208 28.03 20.60 -3.58
CA GLY A 208 27.40 20.60 -4.90
C GLY A 208 28.30 20.11 -6.03
N GLU A 209 29.52 19.68 -5.73
CA GLU A 209 30.48 19.14 -6.70
C GLU A 209 29.99 17.83 -7.33
N ASN A 210 29.39 16.95 -6.52
CA ASN A 210 28.83 15.69 -6.97
C ASN A 210 27.50 15.39 -6.27
N LEU A 211 26.40 15.76 -6.90
CA LEU A 211 25.04 15.48 -6.42
C LEU A 211 24.68 13.98 -6.42
N ALA A 212 25.48 13.12 -7.05
CA ALA A 212 25.29 11.67 -7.09
C ALA A 212 26.17 10.91 -6.09
N GLN A 213 26.92 11.62 -5.22
CA GLN A 213 27.79 11.01 -4.22
C GLN A 213 27.02 10.06 -3.27
N GLN A 214 27.58 8.87 -3.02
CA GLN A 214 27.00 7.86 -2.14
C GLN A 214 27.96 7.50 -1.01
N THR A 215 27.42 7.09 0.15
CA THR A 215 28.22 6.57 1.26
C THR A 215 27.58 5.32 1.86
N LEU A 216 28.41 4.44 2.40
CA LEU A 216 27.95 3.31 3.19
C LEU A 216 27.52 3.79 4.57
N VAL A 217 26.35 3.33 5.01
CA VAL A 217 25.74 3.65 6.30
C VAL A 217 25.41 2.32 6.98
N THR A 218 25.91 2.13 8.20
CA THR A 218 25.55 0.98 9.03
C THR A 218 24.13 1.15 9.54
N THR A 219 23.32 0.08 9.52
CA THR A 219 21.97 0.11 10.06
C THR A 219 21.98 0.24 11.58
N ASN A 220 21.09 1.06 12.13
CA ASN A 220 20.87 1.19 13.57
C ASN A 220 19.38 1.37 13.89
N TRP A 221 19.03 1.32 15.18
CA TRP A 221 17.72 1.66 15.74
C TRP A 221 17.90 2.72 16.83
N ASP A 222 18.72 3.74 16.56
CA ASP A 222 18.97 4.87 17.44
C ASP A 222 18.36 6.13 16.82
N LEU A 223 17.45 6.78 17.56
CA LEU A 223 16.82 8.03 17.12
C LEU A 223 17.82 9.19 17.00
N ASN A 224 19.01 9.07 17.62
CA ASN A 224 20.07 10.06 17.52
C ASN A 224 20.95 9.88 16.26
N ASP A 225 20.90 8.71 15.62
CA ASP A 225 21.63 8.41 14.37
C ASP A 225 20.63 8.13 13.23
N LEU A 226 19.98 9.21 12.81
CA LEU A 226 18.94 9.23 11.78
C LEU A 226 19.35 8.55 10.45
N PRO A 227 20.59 8.69 9.95
CA PRO A 227 21.04 7.97 8.76
C PRO A 227 20.95 6.45 8.89
N GLY A 228 21.44 5.87 9.98
CA GLY A 228 21.38 4.41 10.17
C GLY A 228 19.97 3.89 10.45
N LEU A 229 19.12 4.68 11.11
CA LEU A 229 17.69 4.38 11.27
C LEU A 229 16.99 4.36 9.91
N ALA A 230 17.25 5.37 9.07
CA ALA A 230 16.73 5.41 7.71
C ALA A 230 17.20 4.20 6.89
N ALA A 231 18.48 3.83 6.98
CA ALA A 231 19.00 2.64 6.31
C ALA A 231 18.26 1.36 6.74
N ALA A 232 18.00 1.18 8.04
CA ALA A 232 17.25 0.04 8.55
C ALA A 232 15.81 -0.01 8.02
N LEU A 233 15.11 1.13 8.04
CA LEU A 233 13.74 1.26 7.53
C LEU A 233 13.66 1.02 6.01
N ARG A 234 14.66 1.46 5.24
CA ARG A 234 14.74 1.23 3.78
C ARG A 234 14.90 -0.24 3.43
N ILE A 235 15.77 -0.97 4.15
CA ILE A 235 15.91 -2.43 3.99
C ILE A 235 14.61 -3.13 4.38
N GLY A 236 14.00 -2.72 5.50
CA GLY A 236 12.69 -3.19 5.95
C GLY A 236 11.60 -3.02 4.88
N TYR A 237 11.57 -1.87 4.21
CA TYR A 237 10.63 -1.57 3.14
C TYR A 237 10.79 -2.53 1.96
N SER A 238 12.02 -2.74 1.46
CA SER A 238 12.27 -3.61 0.32
C SER A 238 11.86 -5.06 0.61
N ILE A 239 12.34 -5.62 1.72
CA ILE A 239 12.07 -7.03 2.08
C ILE A 239 10.59 -7.20 2.45
N GLY A 240 10.04 -6.27 3.23
CA GLY A 240 8.63 -6.27 3.61
C GLY A 240 7.70 -6.17 2.41
N GLY A 241 8.05 -5.38 1.39
CA GLY A 241 7.26 -5.23 0.17
C GLY A 241 7.12 -6.56 -0.59
N TRP A 242 8.23 -7.23 -0.85
CA TRP A 242 8.22 -8.53 -1.54
C TRP A 242 7.51 -9.62 -0.73
N ALA A 243 7.83 -9.73 0.56
CA ALA A 243 7.20 -10.72 1.44
C ALA A 243 5.68 -10.51 1.54
N ALA A 244 5.24 -9.28 1.79
CA ALA A 244 3.83 -8.95 1.89
C ALA A 244 3.09 -9.22 0.57
N PHE A 245 3.66 -8.82 -0.57
CA PHE A 245 3.05 -9.07 -1.87
C PHE A 245 2.91 -10.57 -2.17
N ALA A 246 3.94 -11.38 -1.86
CA ALA A 246 3.88 -12.84 -2.02
C ALA A 246 2.80 -13.47 -1.12
N ILE A 247 2.76 -13.10 0.16
CA ILE A 247 1.74 -13.58 1.12
C ILE A 247 0.34 -13.26 0.60
N HIS A 248 0.10 -12.02 0.18
CA HIS A 248 -1.21 -11.59 -0.30
C HIS A 248 -1.60 -12.27 -1.61
N SER A 249 -0.64 -12.45 -2.52
CA SER A 249 -0.86 -13.11 -3.81
C SER A 249 -1.23 -14.58 -3.67
N VAL A 250 -0.55 -15.32 -2.77
CA VAL A 250 -0.90 -16.72 -2.50
C VAL A 250 -2.23 -16.81 -1.73
N SER A 251 -2.40 -15.97 -0.71
CA SER A 251 -3.59 -16.00 0.17
C SER A 251 -4.88 -15.76 -0.61
N ILE A 252 -4.88 -14.81 -1.56
CA ILE A 252 -6.09 -14.52 -2.32
C ILE A 252 -6.47 -15.66 -3.26
N GLU A 253 -5.51 -16.36 -3.86
CA GLU A 253 -5.80 -17.52 -4.71
C GLU A 253 -6.41 -18.66 -3.90
N ILE A 254 -5.88 -18.92 -2.70
CA ILE A 254 -6.44 -19.92 -1.78
C ILE A 254 -7.89 -19.54 -1.41
N TYR A 255 -8.14 -18.27 -1.09
CA TYR A 255 -9.47 -17.79 -0.74
C TYR A 255 -10.45 -17.94 -1.91
N ILE A 256 -10.07 -17.51 -3.12
CA ILE A 256 -10.93 -17.58 -4.31
C ILE A 256 -11.24 -19.03 -4.66
N ARG A 257 -10.26 -19.95 -4.65
CA ARG A 257 -10.49 -21.37 -4.94
C ARG A 257 -11.47 -22.02 -3.95
N ARG A 258 -11.40 -21.64 -2.67
CA ARG A 258 -12.29 -22.18 -1.62
C ARG A 258 -13.70 -21.58 -1.63
N THR A 259 -13.87 -20.38 -2.17
CA THR A 259 -15.13 -19.61 -2.08
C THR A 259 -15.87 -19.45 -3.40
N SER A 260 -15.19 -19.62 -4.54
CA SER A 260 -15.80 -19.47 -5.85
C SER A 260 -16.63 -20.72 -6.23
N PRO A 261 -17.91 -20.56 -6.62
CA PRO A 261 -18.74 -21.66 -7.11
C PRO A 261 -18.13 -22.36 -8.34
N GLN A 262 -17.42 -21.62 -9.19
CA GLN A 262 -16.81 -22.13 -10.43
C GLN A 262 -15.75 -23.22 -10.19
N TYR A 263 -15.10 -23.21 -9.03
CA TYR A 263 -14.11 -24.22 -8.66
C TYR A 263 -14.70 -25.35 -7.80
N LYS A 264 -15.86 -25.13 -7.18
CA LYS A 264 -16.57 -26.17 -6.43
C LYS A 264 -17.27 -27.18 -7.34
N SER A 265 -17.69 -26.80 -8.54
CA SER A 265 -18.38 -27.70 -9.48
C SER A 265 -17.45 -28.64 -10.27
N LYS A 266 -16.12 -28.53 -10.11
CA LYS A 266 -15.14 -29.42 -10.77
C LYS A 266 -14.60 -30.51 -9.83
N ALA A 267 -15.11 -30.58 -8.60
CA ALA A 267 -14.67 -31.51 -7.56
C ALA A 267 -15.76 -32.53 -7.17
N LEU A 268 -16.81 -32.64 -7.99
CA LEU A 268 -17.89 -33.62 -7.96
C LEU A 268 -18.05 -34.17 -9.37
#